data_AF-A0A7H0MAS6-F1
#
_entry.id   AF-A0A7H0MAS6-F1
#
_cell.length_a   1.000
_cell.length_b   1.000
_cell.length_c   1.000
_cell.angle_alpha   90.00
_cell.angle_beta   90.00
_cell.angle_gamma   90.00
#
_symmetry.space_group_name_H-M   'P 1'
#
loop_
_entity.id
_entity.type
_entity.pdbx_description
1 polymer ?
#
loop_
_entity_poly.entity_id
_entity_poly.type
_entity_poly.pdbx_seq_one_letter_code
_entity_poly.pdbx_strand_id
1 'polypeptide(L)'
;MIKLYAPTGEDLAQPKIVQHGISTPTMSSLEMVDYINAERQMKAKEEGMSFPCKKYRKLRHDSLMAKVPKVLGEAQSPKFFGDYIDGKGRGQSCYNFPKREACLMAMSYSYELQAKVYDYMEELDRQAHGYLNYSVQELQAIVAGARKVSDEDSSDAGRRLRKRQDDLVLLEKAESLVESLSQLKLDLICSGRDKEIH
;
A
#
# COMPACT_ATOMS: atom_id res chain seq x y z
N MET A 1 -30.97 8.92 41.36
CA MET A 1 -30.27 9.06 40.06
C MET A 1 -29.64 7.72 39.71
N ILE A 2 -30.20 7.01 38.73
CA ILE A 2 -29.78 5.66 38.34
C ILE A 2 -28.69 5.82 37.27
N LYS A 3 -27.46 5.36 37.56
CA LYS A 3 -26.36 5.31 36.60
C LYS A 3 -26.55 4.09 35.70
N LEU A 4 -26.79 4.31 34.42
CA LEU A 4 -26.77 3.28 33.40
C LEU A 4 -25.30 3.01 33.03
N TYR A 5 -24.76 1.88 33.48
CA TYR A 5 -23.50 1.35 32.96
C TYR A 5 -23.82 0.50 31.72
N ALA A 6 -23.21 0.85 30.59
CA ALA A 6 -23.23 0.02 29.39
C ALA A 6 -22.33 -1.22 29.63
N PRO A 7 -22.80 -2.45 29.36
CA PRO A 7 -21.96 -3.63 29.45
C PRO A 7 -20.93 -3.59 28.32
N THR A 8 -19.67 -3.50 28.71
CA THR A 8 -18.48 -3.72 27.87
C THR A 8 -18.59 -5.09 27.21
N GLY A 9 -18.52 -5.10 25.88
CA GLY A 9 -18.49 -6.33 25.08
C GLY A 9 -17.33 -7.21 25.49
N GLU A 10 -17.65 -8.50 25.64
CA GLU A 10 -16.74 -9.60 25.92
C GLU A 10 -15.59 -9.64 24.91
N ASP A 11 -14.41 -10.01 25.43
CA ASP A 11 -13.18 -10.34 24.70
C ASP A 11 -13.43 -11.42 23.64
N LEU A 12 -13.92 -11.03 22.46
CA LEU A 12 -13.74 -11.83 21.25
C LEU A 12 -12.29 -11.62 20.81
N ALA A 13 -11.42 -12.55 21.21
CA ALA A 13 -10.07 -12.67 20.71
C ALA A 13 -10.12 -12.65 19.17
N GLN A 14 -9.76 -11.51 18.58
CA GLN A 14 -9.64 -11.38 17.13
C GLN A 14 -8.63 -12.43 16.68
N PRO A 15 -8.95 -13.25 15.65
CA PRO A 15 -7.95 -14.13 15.06
C PRO A 15 -6.76 -13.25 14.68
N LYS A 16 -5.56 -13.58 15.14
CA LYS A 16 -4.32 -12.92 14.71
C LYS A 16 -4.26 -13.06 13.19
N ILE A 17 -4.72 -12.02 12.49
CA ILE A 17 -4.57 -11.88 11.05
C ILE A 17 -3.06 -11.90 10.83
N VAL A 18 -2.59 -12.97 10.20
CA VAL A 18 -1.23 -13.04 9.70
C VAL A 18 -1.17 -11.91 8.68
N GLN A 19 -0.54 -10.79 9.03
CA GLN A 19 -0.19 -9.76 8.07
C GLN A 19 0.77 -10.43 7.08
N HIS A 20 0.23 -11.02 6.02
CA HIS A 20 1.02 -11.42 4.87
C HIS A 20 1.74 -10.16 4.41
N GLY A 21 3.07 -10.21 4.38
CA GLY A 21 3.95 -9.06 4.18
C GLY A 21 3.53 -8.25 2.97
N ILE A 22 2.72 -7.23 3.22
CA ILE A 22 2.32 -6.26 2.22
C ILE A 22 3.60 -5.47 1.99
N SER A 23 4.24 -5.70 0.85
CA SER A 23 5.44 -4.97 0.47
C SER A 23 5.06 -3.49 0.44
N THR A 24 5.45 -2.75 1.47
CA THR A 24 5.20 -1.32 1.55
C THR A 24 5.74 -0.68 0.27
N PRO A 25 4.94 0.13 -0.46
CA PRO A 25 5.43 0.78 -1.66
C PRO A 25 6.65 1.61 -1.30
N THR A 26 7.73 1.41 -2.05
CA THR A 26 8.97 2.15 -1.91
C THR A 26 9.30 2.84 -3.22
N MET A 27 9.90 4.02 -3.14
CA MET A 27 10.48 4.71 -4.29
C MET A 27 11.99 4.54 -4.23
N SER A 28 12.57 4.01 -5.31
CA SER A 28 14.01 3.88 -5.42
C SER A 28 14.67 5.25 -5.60
N SER A 29 15.93 5.35 -5.19
CA SER A 29 16.73 6.54 -5.39
C SER A 29 16.97 6.92 -6.85
N LEU A 30 16.91 5.95 -7.77
CA LEU A 30 17.00 6.21 -9.20
C LEU A 30 15.74 6.90 -9.69
N GLU A 31 14.57 6.33 -9.37
CA GLU A 31 13.27 6.92 -9.68
C GLU A 31 13.17 8.34 -9.12
N MET A 32 13.61 8.55 -7.88
CA MET A 32 13.65 9.90 -7.28
C MET A 32 14.52 10.87 -8.10
N VAL A 33 15.70 10.45 -8.57
CA VAL A 33 16.56 11.30 -9.42
C VAL A 33 15.87 11.63 -10.74
N ASP A 34 15.20 10.66 -11.35
CA ASP A 34 14.48 10.86 -12.61
C ASP A 34 13.30 11.82 -12.43
N TYR A 35 12.53 11.68 -11.35
CA TYR A 35 11.46 12.62 -10.99
C TYR A 35 11.97 14.04 -10.80
N ILE A 36 13.06 14.22 -10.04
CA ILE A 36 13.67 15.54 -9.81
C ILE A 36 14.16 16.15 -11.13
N ASN A 37 14.79 15.34 -11.99
CA ASN A 37 15.30 15.82 -13.27
C ASN A 37 14.17 16.17 -14.24
N ALA A 38 13.09 15.40 -14.26
CA ALA A 38 11.90 15.67 -15.06
C ALA A 38 11.25 17.00 -14.64
N GLU A 39 11.07 17.23 -13.34
CA GLU A 39 10.52 18.51 -12.83
C GLU A 39 11.43 19.69 -13.19
N ARG A 40 12.75 19.55 -13.02
CA ARG A 40 13.72 20.59 -13.41
C ARG A 40 13.71 20.88 -14.91
N GLN A 41 13.54 19.83 -15.73
CA GLN A 41 13.44 19.99 -17.18
C GLN A 41 12.14 20.69 -17.57
N MET A 42 11.02 20.37 -16.93
CA MET A 42 9.74 21.08 -17.12
C MET A 42 9.87 22.56 -16.79
N LYS A 43 10.42 22.89 -15.61
CA LYS A 43 10.64 24.28 -15.19
C LYS A 43 11.60 25.04 -16.12
N ALA A 44 12.64 24.38 -16.61
CA ALA A 44 13.54 24.98 -17.60
C ALA A 44 12.79 25.32 -18.90
N LYS A 45 11.96 24.40 -19.41
CA LYS A 45 11.17 24.61 -20.63
C LYS A 45 10.11 25.71 -20.46
N GLU A 46 9.44 25.76 -19.31
CA GLU A 46 8.46 26.80 -18.98
C GLU A 46 9.10 28.20 -18.97
N GLU A 47 10.35 28.29 -18.53
CA GLU A 47 11.13 29.53 -18.55
C GLU A 47 11.85 29.78 -19.90
N GLY A 48 11.60 28.97 -20.93
CA GLY A 48 12.21 29.10 -22.26
C GLY A 48 13.70 28.77 -22.31
N MET A 49 14.24 28.09 -21.29
CA MET A 49 15.65 27.69 -21.21
C MET A 49 15.86 26.23 -21.63
N SER A 50 17.07 25.92 -22.11
CA SER A 50 17.50 24.54 -22.35
C SER A 50 17.85 23.83 -21.03
N PHE A 51 17.63 22.52 -20.96
CA PHE A 51 18.06 21.67 -19.85
C PHE A 51 19.20 20.75 -20.31
N PRO A 52 20.31 20.64 -19.57
CA PRO A 52 20.63 21.30 -18.29
C PRO A 52 21.15 22.74 -18.43
N CYS A 53 20.78 23.63 -17.50
CA CYS A 53 21.27 25.01 -17.44
C CYS A 53 21.85 25.39 -16.06
N LYS A 54 22.36 26.62 -15.92
CA LYS A 54 22.94 27.12 -14.66
C LYS A 54 21.92 27.14 -13.52
N LYS A 55 20.64 27.42 -13.81
CA LYS A 55 19.53 27.41 -12.85
C LYS A 55 19.06 25.99 -12.53
N TYR A 56 18.92 25.15 -13.57
CA TYR A 56 18.42 23.77 -13.47
C TYR A 56 19.50 22.77 -13.89
N ARG A 57 20.38 22.42 -12.94
CA ARG A 57 21.43 21.42 -13.17
C ARG A 57 20.85 20.00 -13.10
N LYS A 58 21.33 19.11 -13.98
CA LYS A 58 21.03 17.68 -13.91
C LYS A 58 21.55 17.08 -12.60
N LEU A 59 20.66 16.49 -11.82
CA LEU A 59 21.01 15.71 -10.64
C LEU A 59 21.54 14.34 -11.09
N ARG A 60 22.69 13.96 -10.54
CA ARG A 60 23.24 12.61 -10.69
C ARG A 60 22.89 11.77 -9.47
N HIS A 61 22.81 10.45 -9.66
CA HIS A 61 22.48 9.50 -8.60
C HIS A 61 23.48 9.54 -7.44
N ASP A 62 24.78 9.60 -7.72
CA ASP A 62 25.85 9.75 -6.71
C ASP A 62 25.66 10.97 -5.78
N SER A 63 25.18 12.07 -6.35
CA SER A 63 24.94 13.32 -5.63
C SER A 63 23.71 13.21 -4.73
N LEU A 64 22.71 12.43 -5.14
CA LEU A 64 21.60 12.06 -4.27
C LEU A 64 22.09 11.15 -3.13
N MET A 65 22.88 10.11 -3.43
CA MET A 65 23.44 9.19 -2.41
C MET A 65 24.20 9.93 -1.31
N ALA A 66 25.03 10.90 -1.68
CA ALA A 66 25.76 11.71 -0.71
C ALA A 66 24.86 12.65 0.14
N LYS A 67 23.66 12.97 -0.36
CA LYS A 67 22.68 13.84 0.34
C LYS A 67 21.78 13.05 1.29
N VAL A 68 21.51 11.77 1.02
CA VAL A 68 20.60 10.94 1.83
C VAL A 68 20.97 10.93 3.32
N PRO A 69 22.22 10.66 3.74
CA PRO A 69 22.60 10.70 5.16
C PRO A 69 22.46 12.09 5.78
N LYS A 70 22.58 13.17 5.00
CA LYS A 70 22.43 14.55 5.48
C LYS A 70 20.98 14.94 5.76
N VAL A 71 20.04 14.35 5.00
CA VAL A 71 18.60 14.66 5.11
C VAL A 71 17.91 13.71 6.09
N LEU A 72 18.19 12.41 6.02
CA LEU A 72 17.56 11.39 6.86
C LEU A 72 18.32 11.10 8.16
N GLY A 73 19.57 11.54 8.26
CA GLY A 73 20.49 11.25 9.35
C GLY A 73 21.28 9.96 9.12
N GLU A 74 22.56 9.98 9.52
CA GLU A 74 23.51 8.87 9.33
C GLU A 74 23.08 7.57 10.01
N ALA A 75 22.30 7.65 11.10
CA ALA A 75 21.79 6.49 11.81
C ALA A 75 20.58 5.84 11.12
N GLN A 76 19.80 6.61 10.36
CA GLN A 76 18.57 6.11 9.73
C GLN A 76 18.79 5.72 8.27
N SER A 77 19.68 6.41 7.54
CA SER A 77 19.93 6.12 6.14
C SER A 77 20.25 4.64 5.85
N PRO A 78 21.08 3.92 6.63
CA PRO A 78 21.43 2.54 6.32
C PRO A 78 20.24 1.58 6.32
N LYS A 79 19.13 1.93 7.00
CA LYS A 79 17.91 1.11 7.05
C LYS A 79 17.21 0.99 5.70
N PHE A 80 17.41 1.98 4.84
CA PHE A 80 16.76 2.07 3.53
C PHE A 80 17.72 1.69 2.40
N PHE A 81 18.92 1.20 2.74
CA PHE A 81 19.91 0.81 1.76
C PHE A 81 19.47 -0.48 1.05
N GLY A 82 19.70 -0.53 -0.25
CA GLY A 82 19.42 -1.69 -1.07
C GLY A 82 20.40 -1.75 -2.24
N ASP A 83 20.28 -2.80 -3.04
CA ASP A 83 21.03 -2.94 -4.28
C ASP A 83 20.07 -3.15 -5.44
N TYR A 84 20.46 -2.67 -6.62
CA TYR A 84 19.77 -2.96 -7.87
C TYR A 84 20.73 -3.57 -8.88
N ILE A 85 20.20 -4.38 -9.79
CA ILE A 85 20.97 -4.96 -10.88
C ILE A 85 20.81 -4.06 -12.11
N ASP A 86 21.93 -3.48 -12.56
CA ASP A 86 21.99 -2.71 -13.80
C ASP A 86 21.70 -3.62 -15.01
N GLY A 87 21.31 -3.05 -16.16
CA GLY A 87 21.09 -3.81 -17.41
C GLY A 87 22.33 -4.57 -17.92
N LYS A 88 23.48 -4.32 -17.30
CA LYS A 88 24.76 -5.02 -17.53
C LYS A 88 25.04 -6.13 -16.51
N GLY A 89 24.08 -6.49 -15.65
CA GLY A 89 24.21 -7.54 -14.64
C GLY A 89 25.07 -7.16 -13.44
N ARG A 90 25.35 -5.87 -13.22
CA ARG A 90 26.19 -5.39 -12.10
C ARG A 90 25.30 -4.92 -10.96
N GLY A 91 25.58 -5.40 -9.74
CA GLY A 91 24.97 -4.86 -8.53
C GLY A 91 25.47 -3.45 -8.26
N GLN A 92 24.56 -2.49 -8.14
CA GLN A 92 24.85 -1.13 -7.73
C GLN A 92 24.00 -0.75 -6.53
N SER A 93 24.60 0.00 -5.61
CA SER A 93 23.92 0.42 -4.40
C SER A 93 22.88 1.50 -4.68
N CYS A 94 21.74 1.39 -4.02
CA CYS A 94 20.64 2.34 -4.07
C CYS A 94 20.01 2.51 -2.68
N TYR A 95 19.07 3.44 -2.57
CA TYR A 95 18.14 3.46 -1.44
C TYR A 95 16.73 3.20 -1.94
N ASN A 96 15.94 2.52 -1.11
CA ASN A 96 14.51 2.31 -1.28
C ASN A 96 13.77 3.06 -0.18
N PHE A 97 13.17 4.19 -0.52
CA PHE A 97 12.54 5.07 0.44
C PHE A 97 11.07 4.70 0.64
N PRO A 98 10.62 4.48 1.88
CA PRO A 98 9.20 4.50 2.18
C PRO A 98 8.62 5.89 1.93
N LYS A 99 7.29 5.99 1.85
CA LYS A 99 6.55 7.21 1.55
C LYS A 99 7.04 8.45 2.33
N ARG A 100 7.23 8.33 3.64
CA ARG A 100 7.65 9.44 4.50
C ARG A 100 9.05 9.94 4.12
N GLU A 101 10.01 9.04 3.98
CA GLU A 101 11.40 9.37 3.67
C GLU A 101 11.54 9.87 2.23
N ALA A 102 10.77 9.32 1.28
CA ALA A 102 10.68 9.82 -0.08
C ALA A 102 10.20 11.28 -0.09
N CYS A 103 9.17 11.59 0.70
CA CYS A 103 8.68 12.96 0.88
C CYS A 103 9.73 13.88 1.50
N LEU A 104 10.44 13.44 2.55
CA LEU A 104 11.53 14.21 3.16
C LEU A 104 12.66 14.50 2.16
N MET A 105 13.01 13.52 1.32
CA MET A 105 13.98 13.71 0.26
C MET A 105 13.49 14.73 -0.77
N ALA A 106 12.23 14.66 -1.19
CA ALA A 106 11.61 15.61 -2.11
C ALA A 106 11.57 17.04 -1.53
N MET A 107 11.18 17.19 -0.26
CA MET A 107 11.19 18.46 0.50
C MET A 107 12.54 19.15 0.44
N SER A 108 13.63 18.38 0.51
CA SER A 108 14.99 18.93 0.47
C SER A 108 15.35 19.58 -0.88
N TYR A 109 14.51 19.45 -1.90
CA TYR A 109 14.68 20.04 -3.22
C TYR A 109 13.59 21.07 -3.56
N SER A 110 12.32 20.77 -3.30
CA SER A 110 11.17 21.60 -3.70
C SER A 110 9.90 21.19 -2.95
N TYR A 111 9.10 22.17 -2.52
CA TYR A 111 7.77 21.91 -1.93
C TYR A 111 6.77 21.39 -2.96
N GLU A 112 6.86 21.83 -4.22
CA GLU A 112 6.00 21.32 -5.30
C GLU A 112 6.34 19.87 -5.64
N LEU A 113 7.63 19.51 -5.58
CA LEU A 113 8.07 18.13 -5.75
C LEU A 113 7.54 17.24 -4.64
N GLN A 114 7.56 17.73 -3.40
CA GLN A 114 7.02 17.01 -2.26
C GLN A 114 5.55 16.63 -2.49
N ALA A 115 4.71 17.58 -2.93
CA ALA A 115 3.30 17.29 -3.22
C ALA A 115 3.15 16.20 -4.29
N LYS A 116 3.88 16.31 -5.41
CA LYS A 116 3.84 15.32 -6.49
C LYS A 116 4.31 13.94 -6.06
N VAL A 117 5.39 13.85 -5.28
CA VAL A 117 5.90 12.58 -4.75
C VAL A 117 4.93 11.99 -3.74
N TYR A 118 4.30 12.82 -2.90
CA TYR A 118 3.28 12.37 -1.97
C TYR A 118 2.08 11.76 -2.70
N ASP A 119 1.55 12.46 -3.71
CA ASP A 119 0.41 11.98 -4.50
C ASP A 119 0.74 10.68 -5.24
N TYR A 120 1.94 10.59 -5.82
CA TYR A 120 2.42 9.37 -6.47
C TYR A 120 2.55 8.19 -5.48
N MET A 121 3.14 8.44 -4.31
CA MET A 121 3.29 7.39 -3.29
C MET A 121 1.96 6.98 -2.68
N GLU A 122 1.01 7.92 -2.49
CA GLU A 122 -0.36 7.66 -2.07
C GLU A 122 -1.11 6.78 -3.09
N GLU A 123 -0.94 7.06 -4.38
CA GLU A 123 -1.54 6.26 -5.44
C GLU A 123 -0.94 4.85 -5.50
N LEU A 124 0.39 4.70 -5.34
CA LEU A 124 1.03 3.40 -5.21
C LEU A 124 0.54 2.64 -3.97
N ASP A 125 0.32 3.33 -2.86
CA ASP A 125 -0.24 2.77 -1.63
C ASP A 125 -1.65 2.22 -1.88
N ARG A 126 -2.49 3.01 -2.55
CA ARG A 126 -3.84 2.59 -2.95
C ARG A 126 -3.82 1.39 -3.89
N GLN A 127 -2.88 1.32 -4.82
CA GLN A 127 -2.76 0.19 -5.74
C GLN A 127 -2.23 -1.06 -5.05
N ALA A 128 -1.24 -0.93 -4.16
CA ALA A 128 -0.62 -2.04 -3.45
C ALA A 128 -1.55 -2.64 -2.38
N HIS A 129 -2.30 -1.80 -1.68
CA HIS A 129 -3.17 -2.20 -0.58
C HIS A 129 -4.64 -2.41 -0.99
N GLY A 130 -5.05 -1.88 -2.15
CA GLY A 130 -6.47 -1.79 -2.52
C GLY A 130 -7.29 -1.07 -1.45
N TYR A 131 -8.62 -1.10 -1.58
CA TYR A 131 -9.50 -0.76 -0.46
C TYR A 131 -9.55 -1.88 0.61
N LEU A 132 -9.04 -3.07 0.29
CA LEU A 132 -9.12 -4.27 1.13
C LEU A 132 -7.72 -4.86 1.31
N ASN A 133 -7.17 -4.69 2.52
CA ASN A 133 -5.96 -5.39 2.98
C ASN A 133 -6.17 -6.90 3.22
N TYR A 134 -7.21 -7.49 2.65
CA TYR A 134 -7.58 -8.88 2.82
C TYR A 134 -7.59 -9.59 1.47
N SER A 135 -6.90 -10.72 1.40
CA SER A 135 -7.05 -11.63 0.27
C SER A 135 -8.45 -12.25 0.27
N VAL A 136 -8.91 -12.69 -0.91
CA VAL A 136 -10.20 -13.42 -1.03
C VAL A 136 -10.25 -14.64 -0.10
N GLN A 137 -9.12 -15.32 0.09
CA GLN A 137 -9.02 -16.47 1.01
C GLN A 137 -9.19 -16.06 2.47
N GLU A 138 -8.62 -14.92 2.88
CA GLU A 138 -8.79 -14.38 4.22
C GLU A 138 -10.24 -13.95 4.47
N LEU A 139 -10.89 -13.32 3.48
CA LEU A 139 -12.31 -12.99 3.56
C LEU A 139 -13.19 -14.25 3.72
N GLN A 140 -12.90 -15.32 2.96
CA GLN A 140 -13.58 -16.61 3.12
C GLN A 140 -13.38 -17.19 4.52
N ALA A 141 -12.17 -17.12 5.06
CA ALA A 141 -11.87 -17.61 6.41
C ALA A 141 -12.59 -16.80 7.50
N ILE A 142 -12.68 -15.48 7.35
CA ILE A 142 -13.41 -14.58 8.27
C ILE A 142 -14.90 -14.93 8.27
N VAL A 143 -15.50 -15.07 7.10
CA VAL A 143 -16.94 -15.40 6.96
C VAL A 143 -17.24 -16.79 7.53
N ALA A 144 -16.40 -17.79 7.22
CA ALA A 144 -16.53 -19.14 7.79
C ALA A 144 -16.36 -19.16 9.31
N GLY A 145 -15.46 -18.33 9.87
CA GLY A 145 -15.28 -18.16 11.30
C GLY A 145 -16.51 -17.54 11.97
N ALA A 146 -17.06 -16.47 11.38
CA ALA A 146 -18.26 -15.80 11.86
C ALA A 146 -19.49 -16.74 11.84
N ARG A 147 -19.59 -17.61 10.83
CA ARG A 147 -20.64 -18.63 10.75
C ARG A 147 -20.59 -19.60 11.93
N LYS A 148 -19.40 -20.13 12.23
CA LYS A 148 -19.20 -21.04 13.38
C LYS A 148 -19.58 -20.41 14.71
N VAL A 149 -19.21 -19.15 14.94
CA VAL A 149 -19.56 -18.42 16.16
C VAL A 149 -21.08 -18.21 16.27
N SER A 150 -21.75 -17.89 15.16
CA SER A 150 -23.21 -17.75 15.12
C SER A 150 -23.92 -19.08 15.45
N ASP A 151 -23.39 -20.19 14.95
CA ASP A 151 -23.90 -21.53 15.20
C ASP A 151 -23.65 -21.99 16.66
N GLU A 152 -22.53 -21.61 17.28
CA GLU A 152 -22.20 -21.94 18.68
C GLU A 152 -23.07 -21.19 19.70
N ASP A 153 -23.38 -19.90 19.47
CA ASP A 153 -24.26 -19.11 20.35
C ASP A 153 -25.71 -19.67 20.33
N SER A 154 -26.04 -20.64 19.45
CA SER A 154 -27.34 -21.33 19.23
C SER A 154 -27.91 -22.11 20.39
N SER A 155 -27.09 -22.36 21.39
CA SER A 155 -27.47 -23.22 22.50
C SER A 155 -28.28 -22.53 23.61
N ASP A 156 -28.44 -21.19 23.60
CA ASP A 156 -29.04 -20.43 24.72
C ASP A 156 -30.31 -19.63 24.33
N ALA A 157 -31.37 -19.76 25.13
CA ALA A 157 -32.77 -19.70 24.69
C ALA A 157 -33.37 -18.29 24.43
N GLY A 158 -34.17 -18.18 23.36
CA GLY A 158 -35.30 -17.23 23.22
C GLY A 158 -34.99 -15.82 22.72
N ARG A 159 -34.14 -15.04 23.41
CA ARG A 159 -33.86 -13.63 23.02
C ARG A 159 -32.87 -13.52 21.84
N ARG A 160 -32.06 -14.56 21.63
CA ARG A 160 -31.04 -14.65 20.58
C ARG A 160 -31.61 -15.02 19.19
N LEU A 161 -32.85 -15.53 19.12
CA LEU A 161 -33.45 -16.02 17.87
C LEU A 161 -33.68 -14.92 16.82
N ARG A 162 -34.10 -13.71 17.23
CA ARG A 162 -34.25 -12.58 16.30
C ARG A 162 -32.91 -12.04 15.82
N LYS A 163 -31.92 -11.91 16.74
CA LYS A 163 -30.55 -11.51 16.38
C LYS A 163 -29.93 -12.48 15.36
N ARG A 164 -30.13 -13.79 15.54
CA ARG A 164 -29.73 -14.81 14.55
C ARG A 164 -30.34 -14.59 13.17
N GLN A 165 -31.63 -14.27 13.08
CA GLN A 165 -32.28 -14.11 11.79
C GLN A 165 -31.64 -12.96 10.99
N ASP A 166 -31.36 -11.86 11.68
CA ASP A 166 -30.71 -10.69 11.09
C ASP A 166 -29.22 -10.96 10.77
N ASP A 167 -28.49 -11.61 11.68
CA ASP A 167 -27.08 -11.99 11.51
C ASP A 167 -26.90 -13.00 10.38
N LEU A 168 -27.82 -13.96 10.24
CA LEU A 168 -27.80 -14.97 9.19
C LEU A 168 -27.97 -14.36 7.79
N VAL A 169 -28.90 -13.41 7.65
CA VAL A 169 -29.10 -12.66 6.39
C VAL A 169 -27.88 -11.82 6.05
N LEU A 170 -27.21 -11.26 7.06
CA LEU A 170 -25.97 -10.51 6.86
C LEU A 170 -24.81 -11.42 6.45
N LEU A 171 -24.69 -12.61 7.06
CA LEU A 171 -23.67 -13.61 6.73
C LEU A 171 -23.86 -14.17 5.32
N GLU A 172 -25.08 -14.50 4.92
CA GLU A 172 -25.38 -14.98 3.56
C GLU A 172 -25.07 -13.93 2.47
N LYS A 173 -25.34 -12.66 2.76
CA LYS A 173 -24.90 -11.55 1.91
C LYS A 173 -23.38 -11.43 1.87
N ALA A 174 -22.68 -11.63 2.99
CA ALA A 174 -21.22 -11.62 3.00
C ALA A 174 -20.62 -12.80 2.20
N GLU A 175 -21.19 -14.00 2.34
CA GLU A 175 -20.79 -15.20 1.59
C GLU A 175 -20.93 -14.98 0.08
N SER A 176 -22.10 -14.54 -0.39
CA SER A 176 -22.34 -14.26 -1.82
C SER A 176 -21.42 -13.18 -2.39
N LEU A 177 -21.12 -12.13 -1.63
CA LEU A 177 -20.18 -11.09 -2.06
C LEU A 177 -18.75 -11.65 -2.18
N VAL A 178 -18.30 -12.44 -1.23
CA VAL A 178 -16.96 -13.07 -1.28
C VAL A 178 -16.87 -14.08 -2.43
N GLU A 179 -17.94 -14.82 -2.70
CA GLU A 179 -18.02 -15.73 -3.85
C GLU A 179 -17.94 -14.97 -5.18
N SER A 180 -18.70 -13.89 -5.36
CA SER A 180 -18.63 -13.07 -6.57
C SER A 180 -17.24 -12.46 -6.80
N LEU A 181 -16.57 -12.02 -5.73
CA LEU A 181 -15.18 -11.55 -5.80
C LEU A 181 -14.21 -12.67 -6.20
N SER A 182 -14.43 -13.90 -5.74
CA SER A 182 -13.63 -15.06 -6.15
C SER A 182 -13.80 -15.40 -7.63
N GLN A 183 -15.01 -15.28 -8.16
CA GLN A 183 -15.33 -15.54 -9.57
C GLN A 183 -14.70 -14.47 -10.49
N LEU A 184 -14.78 -13.19 -10.13
CA LEU A 184 -14.13 -12.11 -10.87
C LEU A 184 -12.61 -12.29 -10.99
N LYS A 185 -11.97 -12.80 -9.93
CA LYS A 185 -10.53 -13.14 -9.97
C LYS A 185 -10.23 -14.25 -10.96
N LEU A 186 -11.11 -15.24 -11.12
CA LEU A 186 -10.94 -16.35 -12.07
C LEU A 186 -11.12 -15.87 -13.52
N ASP A 187 -12.10 -15.01 -13.78
CA ASP A 187 -12.39 -14.48 -15.13
C ASP A 187 -11.25 -13.58 -15.65
N LEU A 188 -10.61 -12.80 -14.78
CA LEU A 188 -9.45 -11.99 -15.13
C LEU A 188 -8.23 -12.86 -15.51
N ILE A 189 -8.06 -14.02 -14.88
CA ILE A 189 -6.98 -14.97 -15.19
C ILE A 189 -7.28 -15.77 -16.47
N CYS A 190 -8.56 -16.08 -16.74
CA CYS A 190 -8.96 -16.77 -17.96
C CYS A 190 -8.86 -15.86 -19.20
N SER A 191 -9.27 -14.59 -19.10
CA SER A 191 -9.19 -13.63 -20.23
C SER A 191 -7.77 -13.20 -20.62
N GLY A 192 -6.78 -13.43 -19.76
CA GLY A 192 -5.36 -13.16 -20.04
C GLY A 192 -4.63 -14.25 -20.83
N ARG A 193 -5.22 -15.44 -21.00
CA ARG A 193 -4.56 -16.57 -21.70
C ARG A 193 -4.92 -16.70 -23.19
N ASP A 194 -5.82 -15.86 -23.70
CA ASP A 194 -6.30 -15.96 -25.09
C ASP A 194 -5.60 -14.98 -26.06
N LYS A 195 -4.40 -14.49 -25.72
CA LYS A 195 -3.58 -13.62 -26.60
C LYS A 195 -2.20 -14.20 -26.97
N GLU A 196 -2.07 -15.51 -27.00
CA GLU A 196 -1.06 -16.15 -27.84
C GLU A 196 -1.77 -17.13 -28.78
N ILE A 197 -1.37 -17.08 -30.06
CA ILE A 197 -1.83 -17.88 -31.20
C ILE A 197 -3.03 -17.26 -31.96
N HIS A 198 -2.75 -16.30 -32.85
CA HIS A 198 -2.54 -16.61 -34.27
C HIS A 198 -1.88 -15.47 -35.04
#